data_AF-A0A2D4H6M7-F1
#
_entry.id   AF-A0A2D4H6M7-F1
#
_cell.length_a   1.000
_cell.length_b   1.000
_cell.length_c   1.000
_cell.angle_alpha   90.00
_cell.angle_beta   90.00
_cell.angle_gamma   90.00
#
_symmetry.space_group_name_H-M   'P 1'
#
loop_
_entity.id
_entity.type
_entity.pdbx_description
1 polymer ?
#
loop_
_entity_poly.entity_id
_entity_poly.type
_entity_poly.pdbx_seq_one_letter_code
_entity_poly.pdbx_strand_id
1 'polypeptide(L)'
;MIVEVSKAACILTNQILMRLLRSREAATAVDVKTWPTIIDTDDLPRKRLPQVYKPPTSEMLAYLDFSVSTTGMLTGVKMSHVSVSALFRAIKLQCELYSSRQIAICLDPYCGLGFALWCLCR
;
A
#
# COMPACT_ATOMS: atom_id res chain seq x y z
N MET A 1 12.09 3.98 -11.35
CA MET A 1 10.71 4.18 -10.80
C MET A 1 10.45 3.26 -9.61
N ILE A 2 9.50 3.57 -8.71
CA ILE A 2 9.17 2.70 -7.54
C ILE A 2 8.93 1.24 -7.96
N VAL A 3 8.24 1.03 -9.08
CA VAL A 3 7.99 -0.31 -9.66
C VAL A 3 9.27 -1.12 -9.82
N GLU A 4 10.32 -0.54 -10.39
CA GLU A 4 11.62 -1.20 -10.63
C GLU A 4 12.37 -1.52 -9.33
N VAL A 5 12.34 -0.60 -8.37
CA VAL A 5 13.08 -0.74 -7.09
C VAL A 5 12.35 -1.70 -6.13
N SER A 6 11.02 -1.77 -6.21
CA SER A 6 10.19 -2.57 -5.32
C SER A 6 10.32 -4.08 -5.52
N LYS A 7 10.75 -4.54 -6.71
CA LYS A 7 10.71 -5.96 -7.11
C LYS A 7 9.33 -6.60 -6.92
N ALA A 8 8.25 -5.82 -7.09
CA ALA A 8 6.89 -6.31 -6.95
C ALA A 8 6.56 -7.40 -7.98
N ALA A 9 5.83 -8.42 -7.55
CA ALA A 9 5.38 -9.50 -8.45
C ALA A 9 4.19 -9.07 -9.33
N CYS A 10 3.39 -8.11 -8.87
CA CYS A 10 2.25 -7.56 -9.60
C CYS A 10 1.94 -6.14 -9.14
N ILE A 11 1.18 -5.40 -9.94
CA ILE A 11 0.61 -4.09 -9.62
C ILE A 11 -0.90 -4.27 -9.51
N LEU A 12 -1.47 -3.88 -8.38
CA LEU A 12 -2.92 -3.83 -8.19
C LEU A 12 -3.41 -2.42 -8.52
N THR A 13 -4.41 -2.30 -9.39
CA THR A 13 -4.99 -1.01 -9.76
C THR A 13 -6.44 -1.17 -10.20
N ASN A 14 -7.17 -0.07 -10.33
CA ASN A 14 -8.56 -0.08 -10.81
C ASN A 14 -8.64 0.13 -12.33
N GLN A 15 -9.83 -0.05 -12.90
CA GLN A 15 -10.02 0.02 -14.34
C GLN A 15 -9.69 1.41 -14.92
N ILE A 16 -9.98 2.48 -14.16
CA ILE A 16 -9.75 3.87 -14.57
C ILE A 16 -8.25 4.14 -14.73
N LEU A 17 -7.45 3.79 -13.72
CA LEU A 17 -6.00 3.96 -13.75
C LEU A 17 -5.35 3.04 -14.79
N MET A 18 -5.86 1.82 -14.98
CA MET A 18 -5.36 0.92 -16.01
C MET A 18 -5.50 1.51 -17.42
N ARG A 19 -6.63 2.16 -17.72
CA ARG A 19 -6.84 2.87 -19.01
C ARG A 19 -5.89 4.05 -19.15
N LEU A 20 -5.69 4.82 -18.08
CA LEU A 20 -4.78 5.96 -18.08
C LEU A 20 -3.33 5.53 -18.33
N LEU A 21 -2.87 4.43 -17.72
CA LEU A 21 -1.53 3.88 -17.95
C LEU A 21 -1.31 3.40 -19.39
N ARG A 22 -2.37 2.99 -20.09
CA ARG A 22 -2.33 2.55 -21.49
C ARG A 22 -2.57 3.69 -22.50
N SER A 23 -2.77 4.92 -22.01
CA SER A 23 -2.97 6.09 -22.86
C SER A 23 -1.71 6.44 -23.65
N ARG A 24 -1.89 7.16 -24.76
CA ARG A 24 -0.76 7.59 -25.61
C ARG A 24 0.13 8.58 -24.87
N GLU A 25 -0.46 9.41 -24.03
CA GLU A 25 0.21 10.40 -23.20
C GLU A 25 1.12 9.70 -22.18
N ALA A 26 0.61 8.69 -21.46
CA ALA A 26 1.40 7.93 -20.50
C ALA A 26 2.57 7.18 -21.16
N ALA A 27 2.38 6.66 -22.38
CA ALA A 27 3.44 5.96 -23.11
C ALA A 27 4.67 6.83 -23.43
N THR A 28 4.55 8.17 -23.36
CA THR A 28 5.71 9.07 -23.53
C THR A 28 6.54 9.21 -22.24
N ALA A 29 5.96 8.89 -21.08
CA ALA A 29 6.59 9.06 -19.78
C ALA A 29 7.01 7.73 -19.14
N VAL A 30 6.30 6.63 -19.43
CA VAL A 30 6.51 5.33 -18.78
C VAL A 30 6.40 4.17 -19.78
N ASP A 31 7.35 3.22 -19.72
CA ASP A 31 7.28 1.99 -20.50
C ASP A 31 6.60 0.86 -19.70
N VAL A 32 5.27 0.84 -19.77
CA VAL A 32 4.42 -0.12 -19.05
C VAL A 32 4.70 -1.58 -19.44
N LYS A 33 5.33 -1.84 -20.59
CA LYS A 33 5.66 -3.22 -21.02
C LYS A 33 6.71 -3.88 -20.14
N THR A 34 7.53 -3.08 -19.47
CA THR A 34 8.58 -3.57 -18.56
C THR A 34 8.07 -3.87 -17.15
N TRP A 35 6.81 -3.51 -16.85
CA TRP A 35 6.24 -3.65 -15.53
C TRP A 35 5.73 -5.07 -15.26
N PRO A 36 5.67 -5.49 -13.99
CA PRO A 36 5.03 -6.75 -13.62
C PRO A 36 3.53 -6.73 -13.93
N THR A 37 2.89 -7.90 -13.88
CA THR A 37 1.47 -8.07 -14.23
C THR A 37 0.59 -7.07 -13.49
N ILE A 38 -0.23 -6.33 -14.25
CA ILE A 38 -1.21 -5.39 -13.69
C ILE A 38 -2.55 -6.11 -13.55
N ILE A 39 -3.08 -6.14 -12.33
CA ILE A 39 -4.33 -6.81 -11.97
C ILE A 39 -5.38 -5.74 -11.68
N ASP A 40 -6.56 -5.92 -12.29
CA ASP A 40 -7.73 -5.06 -12.04
C ASP A 40 -8.40 -5.45 -10.71
N THR A 41 -8.49 -4.51 -9.78
CA THR A 41 -9.13 -4.71 -8.49
C THR A 41 -10.66 -4.63 -8.54
N ASP A 42 -11.23 -4.07 -9.60
CA ASP A 42 -12.69 -3.92 -9.73
C ASP A 42 -13.37 -5.25 -10.13
N ASP A 43 -12.62 -6.19 -10.72
CA ASP A 43 -13.10 -7.50 -11.19
C ASP A 43 -12.63 -8.68 -10.30
N LEU A 44 -12.21 -8.40 -9.06
CA LEU A 44 -11.74 -9.45 -8.15
C LEU A 44 -12.89 -10.37 -7.72
N PRO A 45 -12.67 -11.71 -7.69
CA PRO A 45 -13.68 -12.65 -7.25
C PRO A 45 -14.09 -12.35 -5.81
N ARG A 46 -15.38 -12.06 -5.59
CA ARG A 46 -15.96 -11.75 -4.26
C ARG A 46 -15.98 -12.94 -3.29
N LYS A 47 -15.39 -14.08 -3.66
CA LYS A 47 -15.32 -15.25 -2.80
C LYS A 47 -14.37 -14.95 -1.64
N ARG A 48 -14.83 -15.18 -0.41
CA ARG A 48 -13.93 -15.14 0.76
C ARG A 48 -12.79 -16.12 0.51
N LEU A 49 -11.57 -15.60 0.62
CA LEU A 49 -10.38 -16.45 0.60
C LEU A 49 -10.47 -17.40 1.80
N PRO A 50 -10.37 -18.73 1.60
CA PRO A 50 -10.53 -19.72 2.66
C PRO A 50 -9.44 -19.61 3.73
N GLN A 51 -8.29 -19.03 3.38
CA GLN A 51 -7.17 -18.85 4.29
C GLN A 51 -6.58 -17.45 4.11
N VAL A 52 -6.62 -16.66 5.19
CA VAL A 52 -5.88 -15.41 5.28
C VAL A 52 -4.43 -15.75 5.61
N TYR A 53 -3.50 -15.13 4.91
CA TYR A 53 -2.07 -15.27 5.19
C TYR A 53 -1.76 -14.95 6.66
N LYS A 54 -1.05 -15.85 7.33
CA LYS A 54 -0.53 -15.64 8.68
C LYS A 54 1.00 -15.63 8.59
N PRO A 55 1.65 -14.51 8.97
CA PRO A 55 3.10 -14.47 8.92
C PRO A 55 3.69 -15.49 9.92
N PRO A 56 4.72 -16.25 9.52
CA PRO A 56 5.36 -17.24 10.39
C PRO A 56 6.06 -16.62 11.60
N THR A 57 6.57 -15.38 11.47
CA THR A 57 7.20 -14.62 12.56
C THR A 57 6.77 -13.15 12.52
N SER A 58 6.87 -12.45 13.64
CA SER A 58 6.47 -11.05 13.77
C SER A 58 7.46 -10.06 13.14
N GLU A 59 8.70 -10.50 12.93
CA GLU A 59 9.80 -9.73 12.33
C GLU A 59 9.70 -9.71 10.80
N MET A 60 8.88 -10.61 10.23
CA MET A 60 8.68 -10.66 8.79
C MET A 60 8.12 -9.34 8.26
N LEU A 61 8.54 -8.98 7.05
CA LEU A 61 8.09 -7.78 6.35
C LEU A 61 6.57 -7.84 6.12
N ALA A 62 5.87 -6.83 6.61
CA ALA A 62 4.44 -6.61 6.37
C ALA A 62 4.20 -5.76 5.12
N TYR A 63 4.91 -4.64 4.99
CA TYR A 63 4.87 -3.78 3.79
C TYR A 63 6.17 -2.99 3.61
N LEU A 64 6.35 -2.45 2.41
CA LEU A 64 7.42 -1.54 2.04
C LEU A 64 6.82 -0.18 1.70
N ASP A 65 7.26 0.86 2.39
CA ASP A 65 6.91 2.24 2.07
C ASP A 65 8.06 2.90 1.31
N PHE A 66 7.76 3.91 0.50
CA PHE A 66 8.75 4.66 -0.23
C PHE A 66 8.63 6.14 0.11
N SER A 67 9.69 6.71 0.65
CA SER A 67 9.78 8.14 0.92
C SER A 67 10.85 8.77 0.03
N VAL A 68 10.60 9.99 -0.43
CA VAL A 68 11.60 10.80 -1.13
C VAL A 68 12.28 11.66 -0.09
N SER A 69 13.60 11.54 0.04
CA SER A 69 14.38 12.37 0.95
C SER A 69 14.35 13.83 0.50
N THR A 70 14.68 14.76 1.40
CA THR A 70 14.86 16.18 1.07
C THR A 70 15.96 16.41 0.04
N THR A 71 16.86 15.44 -0.14
CA THR A 71 17.90 15.42 -1.18
C THR A 71 17.44 14.81 -2.51
N GLY A 72 16.15 14.44 -2.64
CA GLY A 72 15.56 13.85 -3.86
C GLY A 72 15.81 12.35 -4.03
N MET A 73 16.38 11.68 -3.03
CA MET A 73 16.71 10.26 -3.10
C MET A 73 15.54 9.40 -2.62
N LEU A 74 15.11 8.46 -3.45
CA LEU A 74 14.05 7.51 -3.11
C LEU A 74 14.58 6.46 -2.12
N THR A 75 13.98 6.41 -0.93
CA THR A 75 14.36 5.48 0.13
C THR A 75 13.21 4.52 0.43
N GLY A 76 13.50 3.22 0.43
CA GLY A 76 12.53 2.19 0.82
C GLY A 76 12.58 1.91 2.32
N VAL A 77 11.45 2.06 3.01
CA VAL A 77 11.27 1.79 4.43
C VAL A 77 10.57 0.45 4.61
N LYS A 78 11.28 -0.52 5.20
CA LYS A 78 10.77 -1.87 5.47
C LYS A 78 10.03 -1.90 6.80
N MET A 79 8.74 -2.23 6.77
CA MET A 79 7.89 -2.29 7.95
C MET A 79 7.56 -3.74 8.29
N SER A 80 7.99 -4.20 9.46
CA SER A 80 7.70 -5.55 9.96
C SER A 80 6.32 -5.65 10.63
N HIS A 81 5.76 -6.85 10.77
CA HIS A 81 4.48 -7.04 11.45
C HIS A 81 4.50 -6.54 12.92
N VAL A 82 5.62 -6.71 13.65
CA VAL A 82 5.77 -6.17 15.01
C VAL A 82 5.79 -4.65 15.02
N SER A 83 6.52 -4.02 14.09
CA SER A 83 6.58 -2.55 13.97
C SER A 83 5.20 -1.96 13.66
N VAL A 84 4.46 -2.58 12.74
CA VAL A 84 3.11 -2.16 12.37
C VAL A 84 2.13 -2.32 13.53
N SER A 85 2.21 -3.45 14.24
CA SER A 85 1.36 -3.70 15.41
C SER A 85 1.63 -2.70 16.55
N ALA A 86 2.90 -2.38 16.79
CA ALA A 86 3.29 -1.36 17.77
C ALA A 86 2.78 0.03 17.38
N LEU A 87 2.90 0.40 16.09
CA LEU A 87 2.38 1.66 15.56
C LEU A 87 0.86 1.76 15.74
N PHE A 88 0.12 0.72 15.38
CA PHE A 88 -1.34 0.71 15.54
C PHE A 88 -1.76 0.81 17.00
N ARG A 89 -1.05 0.14 17.91
CA ARG A 89 -1.31 0.25 19.35
C ARG A 89 -1.05 1.65 19.86
N ALA A 90 0.06 2.28 19.44
CA ALA A 90 0.40 3.65 19.81
C ALA A 90 -0.68 4.63 19.33
N ILE A 91 -1.08 4.56 18.06
CA ILE A 91 -2.14 5.42 17.49
C ILE A 91 -3.46 5.22 18.23
N LYS A 92 -3.89 3.98 18.47
CA LYS A 92 -5.14 3.70 19.20
C LYS A 92 -5.15 4.30 20.59
N LEU A 93 -4.03 4.19 21.31
CA LEU A 93 -3.89 4.75 22.65
C LEU A 93 -3.87 6.28 22.62
N GLN A 94 -3.03 6.86 21.76
CA GLN A 94 -2.73 8.29 21.74
C GLN A 94 -3.89 9.13 21.18
N CYS A 95 -4.69 8.56 20.28
CA CYS A 95 -5.88 9.18 19.72
C CYS A 95 -7.18 8.72 20.39
N GLU A 96 -7.11 7.91 21.45
CA GLU A 96 -8.27 7.36 22.17
C GLU A 96 -9.32 6.76 21.22
N LEU A 97 -8.86 5.93 20.27
CA LEU A 97 -9.70 5.34 19.24
C LEU A 97 -10.50 4.17 19.82
N TYR A 98 -11.63 4.50 20.42
CA TYR A 98 -12.66 3.55 20.83
C TYR A 98 -13.53 3.13 19.65
N SER A 99 -14.23 1.99 19.77
CA SER A 99 -15.12 1.46 18.73
C SER A 99 -16.29 2.40 18.37
N SER A 100 -16.61 3.37 19.22
CA SER A 100 -17.65 4.38 18.98
C SER A 100 -17.15 5.61 18.22
N ARG A 101 -15.84 5.78 18.03
CA ARG A 101 -15.26 6.94 17.34
C ARG A 101 -15.39 6.76 15.83
N GLN A 102 -15.79 7.83 15.15
CA GLN A 102 -15.71 7.93 13.70
C GLN A 102 -14.39 8.61 13.31
N ILE A 103 -13.70 8.06 12.31
CA ILE A 103 -12.42 8.57 11.82
C ILE A 103 -12.62 9.02 10.37
N ALA A 104 -12.35 10.29 10.10
CA ALA A 104 -12.24 10.80 8.74
C ALA A 104 -10.75 10.81 8.35
N ILE A 105 -10.41 10.03 7.32
CA ILE A 105 -9.05 10.01 6.77
C ILE A 105 -9.02 10.93 5.55
N CYS A 106 -8.32 12.06 5.68
CA CYS A 106 -8.10 13.03 4.59
C CYS A 106 -6.69 12.96 4.02
N LEU A 107 -5.96 11.87 4.29
CA LEU A 107 -4.61 11.63 3.81
C LEU A 107 -4.65 10.72 2.59
N ASP A 108 -3.71 10.92 1.67
CA ASP A 108 -3.54 10.01 0.55
C ASP A 108 -3.21 8.59 1.05
N PRO A 109 -3.86 7.54 0.51
CA PRO A 109 -3.65 6.17 0.97
C PRO A 109 -2.24 5.64 0.67
N TYR A 110 -1.47 6.36 -0.17
CA TYR A 110 -0.12 5.98 -0.57
C TYR A 110 0.97 6.56 0.34
N CYS A 111 0.63 7.46 1.27
CA CYS A 111 1.58 7.87 2.29
C CYS A 111 1.57 6.86 3.45
N GLY A 112 2.73 6.58 4.06
CA GLY A 112 2.85 5.56 5.11
C GLY A 112 1.83 5.69 6.25
N LEU A 113 1.57 6.93 6.70
CA LEU A 113 0.57 7.19 7.74
C LEU A 113 -0.87 6.99 7.24
N GLY A 114 -1.19 7.46 6.02
CA GLY A 114 -2.51 7.28 5.42
C GLY A 114 -2.85 5.80 5.25
N PHE A 115 -1.90 5.00 4.76
CA PHE A 115 -2.03 3.55 4.67
C PHE A 115 -2.24 2.89 6.04
N ALA A 116 -1.44 3.27 7.03
CA ALA A 116 -1.54 2.75 8.39
C ALA A 116 -2.92 3.02 9.01
N LEU A 117 -3.42 4.25 8.91
CA LEU A 117 -4.74 4.64 9.42
C LEU A 117 -5.87 3.94 8.66
N TRP A 118 -5.76 3.82 7.33
CA TRP A 118 -6.73 3.09 6.51
C TRP A 118 -6.87 1.63 6.95
N CYS A 119 -5.73 0.96 7.18
CA CYS A 119 -5.73 -0.42 7.69
C CYS A 119 -6.32 -0.55 9.09
N LEU A 120 -6.19 0.49 9.93
CA LEU A 120 -6.68 0.51 11.30
C LEU A 120 -8.21 0.67 11.38
N CYS A 121 -8.82 1.30 10.36
CA CYS A 121 -10.26 1.55 10.26
C CYS A 121 -11.07 0.37 9.71
N ARG A 122 -10.41 -0.72 9.30
CA ARG A 122 -11.04 -1.92 8.73
C ARG A 122 -11.19 -3.02 9.75
#